data_AF-A0A5E4QZR6-F1
#
_entry.id   AF-A0A5E4QZR6-F1
#
_cell.length_a   1.000
_cell.length_b   1.000
_cell.length_c   1.000
_cell.angle_alpha   90.00
_cell.angle_beta   90.00
_cell.angle_gamma   90.00
#
_symmetry.space_group_name_H-M   'P 1'
#
loop_
_entity.id
_entity.type
_entity.pdbx_description
1 polymer ?
#
loop_
_entity_poly.entity_id
_entity_poly.type
_entity_poly.pdbx_seq_one_letter_code
_entity_poly.pdbx_strand_id
1 'polypeptide(L)'
;MNGEDGLPKPKRILFPLENVQVGWQNAWAAGAGMHNVGNTCYLNSTLQALFHVPALANWLVAEVNHSEKCNQQEACVICGMRATLISTQKSGGAPIKPWQVYSKLRLICRHLTPGRQEDAHEFLRYLVEAMEKCYLSRFIISDKLDQYSKETTPLNQILGGYLRSTVRCLACHHLSTTYQHFQDLLLDIRKHSTLDEALDSFFSRERLEDLGLQWYFVLLLRGFHLLEGSYRNMYNLEKRFHLANICIIRTHNSNFHIN
;
A
#
# COMPACT_ATOMS: atom_id res chain seq x y z
N MET A 1 25.84 23.27 -8.00
CA MET A 1 26.31 22.00 -8.60
C MET A 1 25.25 20.95 -8.32
N ASN A 2 24.54 20.56 -9.39
CA ASN A 2 23.73 19.36 -9.64
C ASN A 2 23.12 18.63 -8.42
N GLY A 3 21.92 19.04 -7.99
CA GLY A 3 20.98 18.09 -7.39
C GLY A 3 20.25 17.42 -8.54
N GLU A 4 20.46 16.12 -8.75
CA GLU A 4 19.74 15.38 -9.77
C GLU A 4 18.23 15.50 -9.53
N ASP A 5 17.50 16.16 -10.45
CA ASP A 5 16.05 16.29 -10.47
C ASP A 5 15.39 14.95 -10.87
N GLY A 6 15.68 13.89 -10.12
CA GLY A 6 15.19 12.54 -10.40
C GLY A 6 14.64 11.86 -9.16
N LEU A 7 13.68 10.96 -9.37
CA LEU A 7 13.33 9.97 -8.36
C LEU A 7 14.59 9.19 -7.97
N PRO A 8 14.71 8.74 -6.72
CA PRO A 8 15.81 7.91 -6.31
C PRO A 8 15.92 6.64 -7.17
N LYS A 9 17.14 6.29 -7.60
CA LYS A 9 17.38 5.13 -8.46
C LYS A 9 17.83 3.93 -7.63
N PRO A 10 17.14 2.78 -7.73
CA PRO A 10 17.55 1.55 -7.06
C PRO A 10 18.82 0.98 -7.71
N LYS A 11 19.72 0.40 -6.91
CA LYS A 11 20.86 -0.34 -7.46
C LYS A 11 20.41 -1.65 -8.13
N ARG A 12 19.30 -2.21 -7.65
CA ARG A 12 18.72 -3.46 -8.14
C ARG A 12 17.21 -3.39 -8.11
N ILE A 13 16.59 -3.81 -9.21
CA ILE A 13 15.14 -4.01 -9.28
C ILE A 13 14.84 -5.46 -8.88
N LEU A 14 14.04 -5.65 -7.83
CA LEU A 14 13.63 -6.96 -7.32
C LEU A 14 12.41 -7.49 -8.06
N PHE A 15 11.43 -6.61 -8.30
CA PHE A 15 10.25 -6.88 -9.09
C PHE A 15 10.08 -5.74 -10.12
N PRO A 16 10.24 -6.05 -11.42
CA PRO A 16 10.00 -5.07 -12.49
C PRO A 16 8.57 -4.55 -12.51
N LEU A 17 8.38 -3.26 -12.78
CA LEU A 17 7.07 -2.60 -12.75
C LEU A 17 6.14 -3.14 -13.86
N GLU A 18 6.71 -3.50 -15.01
CA GLU A 18 6.01 -4.13 -16.13
C GLU A 18 5.35 -5.47 -15.79
N ASN A 19 5.78 -6.12 -14.69
CA ASN A 19 5.16 -7.34 -14.19
C ASN A 19 3.92 -7.06 -13.32
N VAL A 20 3.62 -5.79 -13.01
CA VAL A 20 2.40 -5.41 -12.29
C VAL A 20 1.21 -5.43 -13.24
N GLN A 21 0.26 -6.32 -12.97
CA GLN A 21 -0.96 -6.46 -13.76
C GLN A 21 -2.11 -5.63 -13.16
N VAL A 22 -2.26 -4.40 -13.65
CA VAL A 22 -3.28 -3.43 -13.20
C VAL A 22 -4.64 -3.76 -13.84
N GLY A 23 -5.33 -4.78 -13.31
CA GLY A 23 -6.68 -5.14 -13.76
C GLY A 23 -6.94 -6.64 -13.63
N TRP A 24 -8.21 -7.05 -13.64
CA TRP A 24 -8.58 -8.46 -13.53
C TRP A 24 -8.16 -9.21 -14.80
N GLN A 25 -7.27 -10.20 -14.66
CA GLN A 25 -6.80 -10.99 -15.80
C GLN A 25 -7.74 -12.14 -16.17
N ASN A 26 -8.57 -12.58 -15.22
CA ASN A 26 -9.53 -13.65 -15.39
C ASN A 26 -10.87 -13.25 -14.77
N ALA A 27 -11.94 -13.94 -15.16
CA ALA A 27 -13.24 -13.81 -14.49
C ALA A 27 -13.10 -14.23 -13.03
N TRP A 28 -12.97 -13.24 -12.15
CA TRP A 28 -12.81 -13.42 -10.72
C TRP A 28 -14.19 -13.31 -10.07
N ALA A 29 -14.61 -14.33 -9.33
CA ALA A 29 -15.79 -14.19 -8.50
C ALA A 29 -15.49 -13.20 -7.36
N ALA A 30 -16.51 -12.54 -6.81
CA ALA A 30 -16.32 -11.68 -5.62
C ALA A 30 -15.61 -12.44 -4.46
N GLY A 31 -15.67 -13.77 -4.46
CA GLY A 31 -15.14 -14.63 -3.41
C GLY A 31 -16.09 -14.72 -2.23
N ALA A 32 -15.86 -15.68 -1.34
CA ALA A 32 -16.66 -15.81 -0.13
C ALA A 32 -16.36 -14.74 0.92
N GLY A 33 -17.37 -14.50 1.76
CA GLY A 33 -17.21 -13.81 3.03
C GLY A 33 -16.32 -14.59 4.00
N MET A 34 -15.99 -13.95 5.13
CA MET A 34 -15.18 -14.56 6.19
C MET A 34 -15.93 -14.55 7.53
N HIS A 35 -15.91 -15.67 8.23
CA HIS A 35 -16.47 -15.75 9.57
C HIS A 35 -15.68 -14.87 10.55
N ASN A 36 -16.39 -14.14 11.40
CA ASN A 36 -15.79 -13.45 12.54
C ASN A 36 -15.49 -14.49 13.63
N VAL A 37 -14.21 -14.63 14.00
CA VAL A 37 -13.73 -15.62 14.97
C VAL A 37 -13.25 -14.95 16.26
N GLY A 38 -14.07 -14.02 16.76
CA GLY A 38 -13.81 -13.26 17.98
C GLY A 38 -13.08 -11.96 17.68
N ASN A 39 -13.84 -10.88 17.47
CA ASN A 39 -13.33 -9.54 17.20
C ASN A 39 -12.39 -9.43 15.99
N THR A 40 -12.51 -10.32 15.00
CA THR A 40 -11.63 -10.34 13.81
C THR A 40 -12.16 -9.54 12.62
N CYS A 41 -13.13 -8.63 12.84
CA CYS A 41 -13.70 -7.84 11.75
C CYS A 41 -12.67 -6.92 11.09
N TYR A 42 -11.73 -6.34 11.85
CA TYR A 42 -10.62 -5.53 11.33
C TYR A 42 -9.72 -6.32 10.36
N LEU A 43 -9.47 -7.59 10.66
CA LEU A 43 -8.72 -8.51 9.80
C LEU A 43 -9.54 -8.85 8.56
N ASN A 44 -10.79 -9.27 8.74
CA ASN A 44 -11.65 -9.69 7.65
C ASN A 44 -11.87 -8.56 6.63
N SER A 45 -12.15 -7.33 7.09
CA SER A 45 -12.35 -6.17 6.21
C SER A 45 -11.07 -5.81 5.45
N THR A 46 -9.91 -5.82 6.12
CA THR A 46 -8.61 -5.58 5.50
C THR A 46 -8.28 -6.61 4.43
N LEU A 47 -8.50 -7.91 4.72
CA LEU A 47 -8.28 -8.98 3.76
C LEU A 47 -9.22 -8.87 2.55
N GLN A 48 -10.50 -8.56 2.76
CA GLN A 48 -11.42 -8.34 1.64
C GLN A 48 -10.96 -7.17 0.76
N ALA A 49 -10.59 -6.04 1.36
CA ALA A 49 -10.11 -4.88 0.61
C ALA A 49 -8.88 -5.23 -0.24
N LEU A 50 -7.88 -5.90 0.34
CA LEU A 50 -6.67 -6.32 -0.36
C LEU A 50 -6.94 -7.33 -1.48
N PHE A 51 -7.81 -8.32 -1.26
CA PHE A 51 -8.16 -9.31 -2.28
C PHE A 51 -8.94 -8.71 -3.46
N HIS A 52 -9.53 -7.54 -3.29
CA HIS A 52 -10.20 -6.79 -4.34
C HIS A 52 -9.29 -5.76 -5.03
N VAL A 53 -8.01 -5.68 -4.67
CA VAL A 53 -6.99 -4.96 -5.45
C VAL A 53 -6.49 -5.91 -6.55
N PRO A 54 -6.85 -5.71 -7.85
CA PRO A 54 -6.60 -6.71 -8.89
C PRO A 54 -5.12 -7.07 -9.03
N ALA A 55 -4.25 -6.07 -8.98
CA ALA A 55 -2.80 -6.27 -9.10
C ALA A 55 -2.23 -7.13 -7.97
N LEU A 56 -2.72 -6.97 -6.73
CA LEU A 56 -2.31 -7.79 -5.61
C LEU A 56 -2.85 -9.21 -5.72
N ALA A 57 -4.12 -9.36 -6.10
CA ALA A 57 -4.74 -10.66 -6.30
C ALA A 57 -4.02 -11.46 -7.40
N ASN A 58 -3.76 -10.83 -8.56
CA ASN A 58 -3.01 -11.43 -9.67
C ASN A 58 -1.64 -11.90 -9.22
N TRP A 59 -0.89 -11.05 -8.51
CA TRP A 59 0.43 -11.41 -7.99
C TRP A 59 0.36 -12.59 -7.02
N LEU A 60 -0.55 -12.57 -6.04
CA LEU A 60 -0.74 -13.67 -5.09
C LEU A 60 -1.06 -15.01 -5.80
N VAL A 61 -1.88 -14.99 -6.85
CA VAL A 61 -2.19 -16.20 -7.63
C VAL A 61 -0.95 -16.70 -8.38
N ALA A 62 -0.18 -15.80 -8.98
CA ALA A 62 1.05 -16.10 -9.72
C ALA A 62 2.19 -16.65 -8.83
N GLU A 63 2.14 -16.44 -7.51
CA GLU A 63 3.11 -16.94 -6.53
C GLU A 63 3.04 -18.48 -6.27
N VAL A 64 2.54 -19.27 -7.22
CA VAL A 64 2.48 -20.74 -7.13
C VAL A 64 3.87 -21.36 -6.93
N ASN A 65 4.86 -20.90 -7.71
CA ASN A 65 6.24 -21.40 -7.66
C ASN A 65 6.88 -21.19 -6.27
N HIS A 66 6.59 -20.06 -5.64
CA HIS A 66 7.05 -19.81 -4.28
C HIS A 66 6.30 -20.72 -3.30
N SER A 67 4.96 -20.78 -3.39
CA SER A 67 4.12 -21.57 -2.49
C SER A 67 4.48 -23.05 -2.47
N GLU A 68 4.93 -23.63 -3.59
CA GLU A 68 5.31 -25.04 -3.69
C GLU A 68 6.73 -25.32 -3.14
N LYS A 69 7.62 -24.34 -3.21
CA LYS A 69 9.03 -24.47 -2.78
C LYS A 69 9.32 -23.80 -1.43
N CYS A 70 8.30 -23.27 -0.76
CA CYS A 70 8.47 -22.54 0.48
C CYS A 70 8.72 -23.48 1.65
N ASN A 71 9.94 -23.46 2.18
CA ASN A 71 10.34 -24.29 3.33
C ASN A 71 9.82 -23.76 4.69
N GLN A 72 9.07 -22.65 4.69
CA GLN A 72 8.62 -21.92 5.88
C GLN A 72 7.11 -21.67 5.83
N GLN A 73 6.32 -22.64 5.36
CA GLN A 73 4.89 -22.46 5.07
C GLN A 73 4.08 -21.93 6.28
N GLU A 74 4.41 -22.40 7.49
CA GLU A 74 3.76 -21.96 8.74
C GLU A 74 4.12 -20.52 9.12
N ALA A 75 5.30 -20.03 8.73
CA ALA A 75 5.77 -18.68 9.03
C ALA A 75 5.64 -17.70 7.83
N CYS A 76 5.30 -18.19 6.64
CA CYS A 76 5.24 -17.39 5.43
C CYS A 76 3.89 -16.67 5.29
N VAL A 77 3.90 -15.35 5.52
CA VAL A 77 2.69 -14.52 5.41
C VAL A 77 2.16 -14.47 3.97
N ILE A 78 3.04 -14.45 2.95
CA ILE A 78 2.63 -14.47 1.54
C ILE A 78 1.88 -15.78 1.21
N CYS A 79 2.38 -16.93 1.66
CA CYS A 79 1.70 -18.20 1.48
C CYS A 79 0.34 -18.22 2.21
N GLY A 80 0.27 -17.64 3.41
CA GLY A 80 -0.98 -17.50 4.15
C GLY A 80 -2.02 -16.65 3.43
N MET A 81 -1.60 -15.50 2.88
CA MET A 81 -2.42 -14.61 2.07
C MET A 81 -2.93 -15.30 0.80
N ARG A 82 -2.01 -15.94 0.05
CA ARG A 82 -2.36 -16.70 -1.15
C ARG A 82 -3.35 -17.82 -0.85
N ALA A 83 -3.08 -18.65 0.15
CA ALA A 83 -3.95 -19.76 0.51
C ALA A 83 -5.35 -19.28 0.92
N THR A 84 -5.43 -18.15 1.63
CA THR A 84 -6.71 -17.54 2.01
C THR A 84 -7.47 -17.03 0.78
N LEU A 85 -6.80 -16.30 -0.12
CA LEU A 85 -7.40 -15.84 -1.39
C LEU A 85 -7.93 -17.01 -2.23
N ILE A 86 -7.14 -18.07 -2.40
CA ILE A 86 -7.59 -19.25 -3.15
C ILE A 86 -8.78 -19.93 -2.46
N SER A 87 -8.81 -19.95 -1.13
CA SER A 87 -9.92 -20.53 -0.37
C SER A 87 -11.21 -19.73 -0.53
N THR A 88 -11.15 -18.38 -0.56
CA THR A 88 -12.35 -17.56 -0.79
C THR A 88 -12.94 -17.84 -2.17
N GLN A 89 -12.09 -18.07 -3.18
CA GLN A 89 -12.53 -18.36 -4.55
C GLN A 89 -13.09 -19.78 -4.72
N LYS A 90 -12.52 -20.78 -4.04
CA LYS A 90 -12.96 -22.19 -4.16
C LYS A 90 -14.18 -22.56 -3.32
N SER A 91 -14.56 -21.71 -2.38
CA SER A 91 -15.65 -21.96 -1.42
C SER A 91 -17.06 -22.04 -2.04
N GLY A 92 -17.25 -21.64 -3.31
CA GLY A 92 -18.57 -21.56 -3.92
C GLY A 92 -19.49 -20.53 -3.25
N GLY A 93 -18.94 -19.53 -2.56
CA GLY A 93 -19.69 -18.48 -1.85
C GLY A 93 -19.95 -18.79 -0.38
N ALA A 94 -19.67 -19.99 0.10
CA ALA A 94 -19.77 -20.33 1.52
C ALA A 94 -18.69 -19.57 2.33
N PRO A 95 -19.04 -18.87 3.43
CA PRO A 95 -18.06 -18.13 4.21
C PRO A 95 -16.93 -19.03 4.74
N ILE A 96 -15.70 -18.53 4.70
CA ILE A 96 -14.52 -19.27 5.17
C ILE A 96 -13.99 -18.71 6.49
N LYS A 97 -13.18 -19.49 7.21
CA LYS A 97 -12.34 -18.96 8.30
C LYS A 97 -10.95 -18.64 7.72
N PRO A 98 -10.42 -17.40 7.84
CA PRO A 98 -9.11 -17.04 7.32
C PRO A 98 -7.97 -17.54 8.24
N TRP A 99 -7.98 -18.82 8.59
CA TRP A 99 -7.07 -19.41 9.57
C TRP A 99 -5.59 -19.25 9.16
N GLN A 100 -5.31 -19.27 7.86
CA GLN A 100 -3.95 -19.17 7.32
C GLN A 100 -3.28 -17.82 7.57
N VAL A 101 -4.07 -16.76 7.75
CA VAL A 101 -3.58 -15.43 8.17
C VAL A 101 -3.73 -15.28 9.68
N TYR A 102 -4.87 -15.70 10.24
CA TYR A 102 -5.15 -15.59 11.67
C TYR A 102 -4.10 -16.32 12.54
N SER A 103 -3.65 -17.51 12.16
CA SER A 103 -2.61 -18.26 12.88
C SER A 103 -1.25 -17.54 12.88
N LYS A 104 -1.04 -16.60 11.96
CA LYS A 104 0.19 -15.81 11.78
C LYS A 104 0.10 -14.42 12.41
N LEU A 105 -0.95 -14.09 13.16
CA LEU A 105 -1.14 -12.76 13.76
C LEU A 105 0.10 -12.26 14.53
N ARG A 106 0.73 -13.11 15.34
CA ARG A 106 1.94 -12.75 16.10
C ARG A 106 3.18 -12.52 15.23
N LEU A 107 3.22 -13.09 14.03
CA LEU A 107 4.29 -12.86 13.04
C LEU A 107 4.06 -11.55 12.29
N ILE A 108 2.80 -11.24 12.00
CA ILE A 108 2.39 -9.98 11.38
C ILE A 108 2.68 -8.83 12.32
N CYS A 109 2.29 -8.96 13.59
CA CYS A 109 2.54 -7.96 14.60
C CYS A 109 2.54 -8.57 16.01
N ARG A 110 3.60 -8.27 16.79
CA ARG A 110 3.87 -8.92 18.08
C ARG A 110 2.85 -8.55 19.17
N HIS A 111 2.26 -7.36 19.11
CA HIS A 111 1.28 -6.90 20.11
C HIS A 111 -0.17 -7.26 19.78
N LEU A 112 -0.46 -7.74 18.56
CA LEU A 112 -1.80 -8.22 18.24
C LEU A 112 -2.14 -9.43 19.08
N THR A 113 -3.19 -9.29 19.89
CA THR A 113 -3.66 -10.35 20.77
C THR A 113 -4.91 -10.98 20.17
N PRO A 114 -4.91 -12.30 19.91
CA PRO A 114 -6.10 -13.01 19.45
C PRO A 114 -7.32 -12.71 20.32
N GLY A 115 -8.44 -12.36 19.69
CA GLY A 115 -9.71 -12.06 20.38
C GLY A 115 -9.91 -10.59 20.79
N ARG A 116 -8.93 -9.70 20.60
CA ARG A 116 -9.08 -8.25 20.83
C ARG A 116 -9.51 -7.53 19.55
N GLN A 117 -10.25 -6.42 19.71
CA GLN A 117 -10.50 -5.48 18.61
C GLN A 117 -9.25 -4.63 18.40
N GLU A 118 -8.97 -4.33 17.13
CA GLU A 118 -7.77 -3.63 16.69
C GLU A 118 -8.13 -2.66 15.56
N ASP A 119 -7.28 -1.68 15.29
CA ASP A 119 -7.46 -0.74 14.18
C ASP A 119 -7.11 -1.44 12.84
N ALA A 120 -8.03 -1.38 11.87
CA ALA A 120 -7.85 -2.05 10.57
C ALA A 120 -6.70 -1.44 9.75
N HIS A 121 -6.47 -0.13 9.86
CA HIS A 121 -5.37 0.54 9.19
C HIS A 121 -4.02 0.14 9.81
N GLU A 122 -3.95 0.04 11.13
CA GLU A 122 -2.77 -0.47 11.82
C GLU A 122 -2.47 -1.93 11.41
N PHE A 123 -3.51 -2.78 11.39
CA PHE A 123 -3.37 -4.16 10.91
C PHE A 123 -2.91 -4.23 9.45
N LEU A 124 -3.46 -3.39 8.56
CA LEU A 124 -3.03 -3.32 7.16
C LEU A 124 -1.53 -3.03 7.05
N ARG A 125 -1.03 -2.01 7.76
CA ARG A 125 0.37 -1.61 7.71
C ARG A 125 1.28 -2.75 8.14
N TYR A 126 0.96 -3.42 9.25
CA TYR A 126 1.74 -4.56 9.71
C TYR A 126 1.67 -5.75 8.76
N LEU A 127 0.51 -6.01 8.15
CA LEU A 127 0.34 -7.08 7.19
C LEU A 127 1.21 -6.86 5.95
N VAL A 128 1.19 -5.65 5.38
CA VAL A 128 2.03 -5.29 4.22
C VAL A 128 3.51 -5.39 4.61
N GLU A 129 3.93 -4.83 5.73
CA GLU A 129 5.32 -4.91 6.21
C GLU A 129 5.78 -6.36 6.40
N ALA A 130 4.92 -7.23 6.95
CA ALA A 130 5.23 -8.63 7.14
C ALA A 130 5.33 -9.40 5.81
N MET A 131 4.48 -9.06 4.83
CA MET A 131 4.59 -9.59 3.46
C MET A 131 5.89 -9.13 2.78
N GLU A 132 6.28 -7.87 2.95
CA GLU A 132 7.54 -7.35 2.42
C GLU A 132 8.75 -8.05 3.02
N LYS A 133 8.80 -8.20 4.35
CA LYS A 133 9.86 -8.95 5.03
C LYS A 133 9.95 -10.39 4.50
N CYS A 134 8.79 -11.02 4.31
CA CYS A 134 8.70 -12.38 3.76
C CYS A 134 9.17 -12.47 2.29
N TYR A 135 8.93 -11.44 1.48
CA TYR A 135 9.45 -11.36 0.12
C TYR A 135 10.98 -11.14 0.12
N LEU A 136 11.46 -10.20 0.93
CA LEU A 136 12.88 -9.84 1.02
C LEU A 136 13.73 -10.99 1.55
N SER A 137 13.22 -11.79 2.49
CA SER A 137 13.94 -12.96 3.04
C SER A 137 14.25 -14.05 2.01
N ARG A 138 13.68 -13.97 0.80
CA ARG A 138 14.00 -14.87 -0.33
C ARG A 138 15.36 -14.57 -0.96
N PHE A 139 15.91 -13.38 -0.71
CA PHE A 139 17.19 -12.97 -1.24
C PHE A 139 18.26 -13.14 -0.16
N ILE A 140 19.32 -13.90 -0.49
CA ILE A 140 20.47 -14.18 0.41
C ILE A 140 21.14 -12.89 0.93
N ILE A 141 20.95 -11.77 0.23
CA ILE A 141 21.63 -10.50 0.46
C ILE A 141 20.63 -9.41 0.92
N SER A 142 19.47 -9.78 1.48
CA SER A 142 18.40 -8.85 1.87
C SER A 142 18.90 -7.68 2.72
N ASP A 143 19.83 -7.94 3.65
CA ASP A 143 20.37 -6.94 4.56
C ASP A 143 21.33 -5.94 3.89
N LYS A 144 21.93 -6.31 2.75
CA LYS A 144 22.83 -5.42 2.00
C LYS A 144 22.14 -4.69 0.85
N LEU A 145 20.85 -4.94 0.61
CA LEU A 145 20.07 -4.18 -0.36
C LEU A 145 19.95 -2.73 0.12
N ASP A 146 20.21 -1.79 -0.78
CA ASP A 146 19.90 -0.38 -0.53
C ASP A 146 18.39 -0.18 -0.40
N GLN A 147 18.02 0.92 0.26
CA GLN A 147 16.62 1.24 0.56
C GLN A 147 15.75 1.30 -0.70
N TYR A 148 16.23 1.92 -1.77
CA TYR A 148 15.48 2.03 -3.03
C TYR A 148 15.29 0.68 -3.71
N SER A 149 16.27 -0.22 -3.64
CA SER A 149 16.07 -1.60 -4.11
C SER A 149 14.97 -2.33 -3.32
N LYS A 150 14.87 -2.11 -2.00
CA LYS A 150 13.77 -2.67 -1.17
C LYS A 150 12.41 -2.08 -1.53
N GLU A 151 12.37 -0.87 -2.08
CA GLU A 151 11.16 -0.22 -2.59
C GLU A 151 10.71 -0.76 -3.97
N THR A 152 11.41 -1.77 -4.52
CA THR A 152 11.01 -2.44 -5.78
C THR A 152 10.41 -3.84 -5.55
N THR A 153 9.93 -4.16 -4.35
CA THR A 153 9.15 -5.39 -4.12
C THR A 153 7.80 -5.34 -4.87
N PRO A 154 7.13 -6.48 -5.11
CA PRO A 154 5.79 -6.48 -5.71
C PRO A 154 4.81 -5.58 -4.94
N LEU A 155 4.87 -5.61 -3.60
CA LEU A 155 4.01 -4.78 -2.74
C LEU A 155 4.25 -3.29 -2.99
N ASN A 156 5.50 -2.84 -3.06
CA ASN A 156 5.82 -1.44 -3.32
C ASN A 156 5.53 -1.02 -4.77
N GLN A 157 5.68 -1.92 -5.74
CA GLN A 157 5.29 -1.62 -7.12
C GLN A 157 3.75 -1.49 -7.27
N ILE A 158 2.99 -2.23 -6.46
CA ILE A 158 1.52 -2.24 -6.49
C ILE A 158 0.92 -1.09 -5.66
N LEU A 159 1.38 -0.91 -4.42
CA LEU A 159 0.81 -0.02 -3.40
C LEU A 159 1.67 1.21 -3.10
N GLY A 160 2.97 1.14 -3.41
CA GLY A 160 3.93 2.18 -3.08
C GLY A 160 3.98 3.34 -4.09
N GLY A 161 4.61 4.42 -3.66
CA GLY A 161 4.88 5.60 -4.46
C GLY A 161 5.82 6.57 -3.74
N TYR A 162 6.09 7.73 -4.35
CA TYR A 162 6.90 8.79 -3.74
C TYR A 162 6.15 10.11 -3.62
N LEU A 163 6.31 10.76 -2.46
CA LEU A 163 5.97 12.15 -2.21
C LEU A 163 7.21 13.02 -2.41
N ARG A 164 7.15 13.99 -3.34
CA ARG A 164 8.20 14.98 -3.60
C ARG A 164 7.99 16.29 -2.82
N SER A 165 8.55 16.45 -1.63
CA SER A 165 8.41 17.72 -0.89
C SER A 165 9.45 18.74 -1.37
N THR A 166 9.04 19.99 -1.61
CA THR A 166 9.97 21.06 -2.00
C THR A 166 9.84 22.25 -1.05
N VAL A 167 10.92 22.57 -0.36
CA VAL A 167 11.01 23.71 0.57
C VAL A 167 11.67 24.87 -0.13
N ARG A 168 11.10 26.07 0.00
CA ARG A 168 11.74 27.31 -0.45
C ARG A 168 12.05 28.21 0.73
N CYS A 169 13.31 28.60 0.82
CA CYS A 169 13.69 29.68 1.71
C CYS A 169 13.17 31.02 1.19
N LEU A 170 12.45 31.79 2.02
CA LEU A 170 11.95 33.10 1.60
C LEU A 170 13.04 34.18 1.59
N ALA A 171 14.12 33.98 2.36
CA ALA A 171 15.24 34.93 2.42
C ALA A 171 16.23 34.74 1.26
N CYS A 172 16.69 33.50 1.00
CA CYS A 172 17.71 33.22 -0.02
C CYS A 172 17.16 32.55 -1.29
N HIS A 173 15.86 32.24 -1.34
CA HIS A 173 15.20 31.56 -2.47
C HIS A 173 15.76 30.18 -2.83
N HIS A 174 16.63 29.60 -2.00
CA HIS A 174 17.10 28.24 -2.16
C HIS A 174 15.93 27.25 -2.11
N LEU A 175 15.95 26.29 -3.03
CA LEU A 175 15.00 25.19 -3.11
C LEU A 175 15.66 23.91 -2.62
N SER A 176 15.03 23.24 -1.67
CA SER A 176 15.42 21.91 -1.20
C SER A 176 14.31 20.93 -1.53
N THR A 177 14.60 19.89 -2.30
CA THR A 177 13.63 18.85 -2.67
C THR A 177 13.98 17.53 -2.00
N THR A 178 12.99 16.87 -1.40
CA THR A 178 13.11 15.55 -0.80
C THR A 178 12.05 14.60 -1.39
N TYR A 179 12.40 13.32 -1.49
CA TYR A 179 11.49 12.26 -1.93
C TYR A 179 11.26 11.30 -0.78
N GLN A 180 10.00 11.06 -0.44
CA GLN A 180 9.60 10.15 0.63
C GLN A 180 8.75 9.03 0.06
N HIS A 181 9.20 7.79 0.24
CA HIS A 181 8.40 6.63 -0.12
C HIS A 181 7.18 6.51 0.80
N PHE A 182 6.01 6.17 0.24
CA PHE A 182 4.77 5.94 0.98
C PHE A 182 4.01 4.74 0.41
N GLN A 183 3.14 4.14 1.22
CA GLN A 183 2.22 3.07 0.81
C GLN A 183 0.75 3.42 1.11
N ASP A 184 0.54 4.47 1.92
CA ASP A 184 -0.75 4.98 2.35
C ASP A 184 -0.72 6.51 2.42
N LEU A 185 -1.87 7.14 2.20
CA LEU A 185 -2.08 8.57 2.43
C LEU A 185 -3.12 8.74 3.54
N LEU A 186 -2.76 9.47 4.59
CA LEU A 186 -3.64 9.79 5.70
C LEU A 186 -4.28 11.15 5.45
N LEU A 187 -5.53 11.14 4.98
CA LEU A 187 -6.28 12.35 4.65
C LEU A 187 -7.12 12.79 5.85
N ASP A 188 -7.03 14.07 6.21
CA ASP A 188 -7.95 14.68 7.17
C ASP A 188 -9.27 15.01 6.47
N ILE A 189 -10.36 14.38 6.88
CA ILE A 189 -11.70 14.60 6.30
C ILE A 189 -12.57 15.53 7.14
N ARG A 190 -12.10 16.00 8.31
CA ARG A 190 -12.95 16.76 9.26
C ARG A 190 -13.44 18.09 8.70
N LYS A 191 -12.71 18.66 7.74
CA LYS A 191 -12.96 19.98 7.15
C LYS A 191 -13.48 19.91 5.72
N HIS A 192 -13.66 18.70 5.17
CA HIS A 192 -13.86 18.49 3.74
C HIS A 192 -15.05 17.56 3.50
N SER A 193 -15.84 17.89 2.49
CA SER A 193 -17.05 17.14 2.14
C SER A 193 -16.81 16.11 1.04
N THR A 194 -15.72 16.27 0.29
CA THR A 194 -15.31 15.38 -0.80
C THR A 194 -13.88 14.89 -0.63
N LEU A 195 -13.57 13.76 -1.25
CA LEU A 195 -12.20 13.22 -1.30
C LEU A 195 -11.26 14.17 -2.05
N ASP A 196 -11.75 14.81 -3.12
CA ASP A 196 -10.97 15.76 -3.90
C ASP A 196 -10.56 16.97 -3.05
N GLU A 197 -11.47 17.53 -2.26
CA GLU A 197 -11.16 18.60 -1.30
C GLU A 197 -10.13 18.18 -0.25
N ALA A 198 -10.28 16.97 0.30
CA ALA A 198 -9.33 16.44 1.28
C ALA A 198 -7.93 16.23 0.68
N LEU A 199 -7.85 15.75 -0.57
CA LEU A 199 -6.59 15.62 -1.31
C LEU A 199 -5.99 16.99 -1.63
N ASP A 200 -6.78 17.93 -2.12
CA ASP A 200 -6.30 19.28 -2.45
C ASP A 200 -5.78 20.00 -1.20
N SER A 201 -6.44 19.81 -0.06
CA SER A 201 -5.96 20.28 1.24
C SER A 201 -4.68 19.57 1.68
N PHE A 202 -4.58 18.25 1.50
CA PHE A 202 -3.38 17.48 1.84
C PHE A 202 -2.16 17.94 1.03
N PHE A 203 -2.35 18.30 -0.24
CA PHE A 203 -1.30 18.81 -1.12
C PHE A 203 -1.20 20.34 -1.13
N SER A 204 -1.92 21.03 -0.24
CA SER A 204 -1.90 22.49 -0.16
C SER A 204 -0.55 23.03 0.34
N ARG A 205 -0.24 24.28 0.00
CA ARG A 205 1.00 24.92 0.44
C ARG A 205 0.84 25.40 1.87
N GLU A 206 1.85 25.15 2.69
CA GLU A 206 1.92 25.60 4.09
C GLU A 206 3.12 26.54 4.29
N ARG A 207 2.96 27.54 5.16
CA ARG A 207 4.04 28.42 5.61
C ARG A 207 4.47 27.97 7.01
N LEU A 208 5.75 27.67 7.21
CA LEU A 208 6.26 27.39 8.55
C LEU A 208 6.72 28.69 9.18
N GLU A 209 5.94 29.16 10.13
CA GLU A 209 6.11 30.46 10.78
C GLU A 209 7.38 30.51 11.64
N ASP A 210 7.84 29.37 12.18
CA ASP A 210 9.01 29.29 13.07
C ASP A 210 10.37 29.42 12.36
N LEU A 211 10.43 29.44 11.03
CA LEU A 211 11.70 29.48 10.27
C LEU A 211 11.73 30.51 9.13
N GLY A 212 10.65 31.26 8.89
CA GLY A 212 10.57 32.13 7.72
C GLY A 212 10.66 31.36 6.39
N LEU A 213 10.28 30.08 6.38
CA LEU A 213 10.30 29.19 5.20
C LEU A 213 8.88 28.98 4.67
N GLN A 214 8.73 28.87 3.35
CA GLN A 214 7.48 28.45 2.71
C GLN A 214 7.66 27.07 2.06
N TRP A 215 6.67 26.19 2.24
CA TRP A 215 6.68 24.85 1.66
C TRP A 215 5.83 24.81 0.40
N TYR A 216 6.27 24.02 -0.57
CA TYR A 216 5.51 23.60 -1.72
C TYR A 216 5.33 22.07 -1.63
N PHE A 217 4.09 21.59 -1.60
CA PHE A 217 3.82 20.15 -1.65
C PHE A 217 3.67 19.67 -3.11
N VAL A 218 4.59 18.77 -3.46
CA VAL A 218 4.40 17.43 -4.03
C VAL A 218 3.49 17.24 -5.25
N LEU A 219 4.17 16.88 -6.35
CA LEU A 219 3.67 16.04 -7.42
C LEU A 219 3.70 14.57 -6.98
N LEU A 220 2.57 13.85 -7.07
CA LEU A 220 2.54 12.39 -7.03
C LEU A 220 3.25 11.85 -8.26
N LEU A 221 4.45 11.31 -8.10
CA LEU A 221 5.15 10.59 -9.16
C LEU A 221 4.94 9.09 -8.93
N ARG A 222 3.93 8.53 -9.60
CA ARG A 222 3.99 7.11 -9.96
C ARG A 222 4.70 7.06 -11.30
N GLY A 223 5.76 6.26 -11.41
CA GLY A 223 6.52 6.12 -12.66
C GLY A 223 5.67 5.53 -13.78
N PHE A 224 4.90 6.36 -14.47
CA PHE A 224 4.54 6.11 -15.86
C PHE A 224 5.51 6.94 -16.70
N HIS A 225 6.33 6.25 -17.50
CA HIS A 225 6.97 6.87 -18.66
C HIS A 225 5.86 7.20 -19.66
N LEU A 226 5.18 8.33 -19.47
CA LEU A 226 4.38 8.97 -20.52
C LEU A 226 5.12 10.25 -20.92
N LEU A 227 5.60 10.16 -22.17
CA LEU A 227 6.20 11.15 -23.07
C LEU A 227 6.21 12.61 -22.62
N GLU A 228 7.39 13.23 -22.81
CA GLU A 228 7.61 14.67 -22.82
C GLU A 228 6.49 15.42 -23.55
N GLY A 229 5.83 16.35 -22.86
CA GLY A 229 4.78 17.16 -23.47
C GLY A 229 4.01 18.05 -22.52
N SER A 230 4.60 19.19 -22.17
CA SER A 230 3.89 20.40 -21.68
C SER A 230 3.21 20.32 -20.29
N TYR A 231 3.91 20.86 -19.29
CA TYR A 231 3.51 21.03 -17.88
C TYR A 231 2.35 22.03 -17.65
N ARG A 232 1.20 21.86 -18.31
CA ARG A 232 0.08 22.79 -18.11
C ARG A 232 -1.32 22.22 -17.95
N ASN A 233 -1.55 20.91 -17.99
CA ASN A 233 -2.91 20.37 -17.81
C ASN A 233 -2.95 18.96 -17.19
N MET A 234 -2.19 18.72 -16.12
CA MET A 234 -2.18 17.43 -15.42
C MET A 234 -3.19 17.35 -14.25
N TYR A 235 -4.30 18.08 -14.37
CA TYR A 235 -5.31 18.19 -13.29
C TYR A 235 -6.48 17.20 -13.40
N ASN A 236 -6.69 16.48 -14.53
CA ASN A 236 -8.05 15.94 -14.78
C ASN A 236 -8.23 14.47 -15.19
N LEU A 237 -7.23 13.62 -15.42
CA LEU A 237 -7.53 12.25 -15.90
C LEU A 237 -6.92 11.05 -15.16
N GLU A 238 -5.75 11.15 -14.53
CA GLU A 238 -5.09 9.95 -13.97
C GLU A 238 -5.25 9.76 -12.44
N LYS A 239 -5.79 10.75 -11.72
CA LYS A 239 -6.08 10.61 -10.27
C LYS A 239 -7.13 9.52 -9.96
N ARG A 240 -8.01 9.17 -10.92
CA ARG A 240 -9.22 8.37 -10.66
C ARG A 240 -8.99 6.87 -10.47
N PHE A 241 -7.94 6.27 -11.04
CA PHE A 241 -7.80 4.81 -11.06
C PHE A 241 -6.87 4.23 -9.98
N HIS A 242 -6.06 5.04 -9.31
CA HIS A 242 -5.01 4.52 -8.42
C HIS A 242 -5.11 4.92 -6.95
N LEU A 243 -5.68 6.08 -6.62
CA LEU A 243 -5.94 6.46 -5.23
C LEU A 243 -7.10 5.68 -4.60
N ALA A 244 -7.96 5.07 -5.42
CA ALA A 244 -9.13 4.32 -4.96
C ALA A 244 -8.78 2.96 -4.30
N ASN A 245 -7.56 2.43 -4.48
CA ASN A 245 -7.30 1.05 -4.08
C ASN A 245 -6.88 0.86 -2.63
N ILE A 246 -6.39 1.88 -1.91
CA ILE A 246 -6.26 1.85 -0.44
C ILE A 246 -6.37 3.29 0.11
N CYS A 247 -7.58 3.81 0.20
CA CYS A 247 -7.91 4.87 1.16
C CYS A 247 -8.74 4.21 2.27
N ILE A 248 -8.10 3.84 3.38
CA ILE A 248 -8.86 3.50 4.59
C ILE A 248 -9.29 4.83 5.22
N ILE A 249 -10.55 5.18 5.01
CA ILE A 249 -11.17 6.33 5.65
C ILE A 249 -11.30 6.01 7.15
N ARG A 250 -10.56 6.72 8.00
CA ARG A 250 -10.67 6.60 9.45
C ARG A 250 -11.81 7.50 9.94
N THR A 251 -12.99 6.92 10.17
CA THR A 251 -14.05 7.60 10.92
C THR A 251 -13.94 7.24 12.40
N HIS A 252 -13.48 8.16 13.25
CA HIS A 252 -13.72 8.06 14.69
C HIS A 252 -15.19 8.38 14.97
N ASN A 253 -16.08 7.41 14.73
CA ASN A 253 -17.38 7.38 15.38
C ASN A 253 -17.83 5.93 15.55
N SER A 254 -17.80 5.50 16.81
CA SER A 254 -18.43 4.29 17.31
C SER A 254 -19.94 4.38 17.05
N ASN A 255 -20.42 3.70 16.00
CA ASN A 255 -21.73 3.07 15.83
C ASN A 255 -22.06 2.96 14.34
N PHE A 256 -21.71 1.83 13.72
CA PHE A 256 -22.35 1.39 12.48
C PHE A 256 -22.78 -0.07 12.63
N HIS A 257 -24.08 -0.25 12.81
CA HIS A 257 -24.74 -1.53 12.56
C HIS A 257 -24.81 -1.74 11.05
N ILE A 258 -24.29 -2.87 10.58
CA ILE A 258 -24.47 -3.35 9.21
C ILE A 258 -25.61 -4.39 9.29
N ASN A 259 -26.72 -4.09 8.62
CA ASN A 259 -27.76 -5.07 8.30
C ASN A 259 -27.31 -5.96 7.14
#